data_AF-A0A2I0NM76-F1
#
_entry.id   AF-A0A2I0NM76-F1
#
_cell.length_a   1.000
_cell.length_b   1.000
_cell.length_c   1.000
_cell.angle_alpha   90.00
_cell.angle_beta   90.00
_cell.angle_gamma   90.00
#
_symmetry.space_group_name_H-M   'P 1'
#
loop_
_entity.id
_entity.type
_entity.pdbx_description
1 polymer ?
#
loop_
_entity_poly.entity_id
_entity_poly.type
_entity_poly.pdbx_seq_one_letter_code
_entity_poly.pdbx_strand_id
1 'polypeptide(L)'
;GSAGLVTGEGTRSTPSRPNLTVIADMAGMQPRYMGGFATSAGPECITSLGVAIPVLDDRQVAGLRILDEAIPLPVADINTRRVLDEATYADVWQQPDREVTYHPEWCEECSACAAATICPTGAFTRETGIDRDRCLACTACMAACPNNALEAGEGSLRVRGRRVPITLRQSGRTLAEDLCRDVKERILDGRFTFTGGGR
;
A
#
# COMPACT_ATOMS: atom_id res chain seq x y z
N GLY A 1 -5.28 -7.06 -13.81
CA GLY A 1 -4.92 -8.17 -12.91
C GLY A 1 -5.65 -9.43 -13.34
N SER A 2 -5.22 -10.58 -12.83
CA SER A 2 -5.88 -11.86 -13.06
C SER A 2 -7.17 -11.96 -12.23
N ALA A 3 -8.13 -12.76 -12.68
CA ALA A 3 -9.31 -13.07 -11.87
C ALA A 3 -8.88 -14.00 -10.71
N GLY A 4 -9.36 -13.69 -9.51
CA GLY A 4 -9.10 -14.48 -8.30
C GLY A 4 -10.38 -15.03 -7.69
N LEU A 5 -10.22 -16.10 -6.91
CA LEU A 5 -11.28 -16.75 -6.15
C LEU A 5 -10.95 -16.64 -4.66
N VAL A 6 -11.93 -16.21 -3.87
CA VAL A 6 -11.88 -16.35 -2.40
C VAL A 6 -12.12 -17.82 -2.08
N THR A 7 -11.16 -18.48 -1.44
CA THR A 7 -11.25 -19.91 -1.11
C THR A 7 -11.68 -20.17 0.33
N GLY A 8 -11.78 -19.12 1.15
CA GLY A 8 -12.22 -19.18 2.53
C GLY A 8 -11.47 -18.18 3.41
N GLU A 9 -11.34 -18.52 4.68
CA GLU A 9 -10.60 -17.74 5.65
C GLU A 9 -9.08 -17.94 5.49
N GLY A 10 -8.30 -16.93 5.89
CA GLY A 10 -6.84 -17.04 5.95
C GLY A 10 -6.34 -17.79 7.19
N THR A 11 -5.08 -18.22 7.14
CA THR A 11 -4.46 -19.09 8.16
C THR A 11 -4.39 -18.49 9.56
N ARG A 12 -4.62 -17.17 9.71
CA ARG A 12 -4.66 -16.46 11.00
C ARG A 12 -5.99 -15.76 11.24
N SER A 13 -7.04 -16.16 10.54
CA SER A 13 -8.38 -15.60 10.72
C SER A 13 -8.91 -15.93 12.11
N THR A 14 -9.52 -14.94 12.75
CA THR A 14 -10.25 -15.08 14.01
C THR A 14 -11.51 -14.24 13.93
N PRO A 15 -12.56 -14.52 14.74
CA PRO A 15 -13.77 -13.69 14.74
C PRO A 15 -13.50 -12.20 14.98
N SER A 16 -12.51 -11.87 15.81
CA SER A 16 -12.09 -10.49 16.09
C SER A 16 -11.18 -9.87 15.02
N ARG A 17 -10.54 -10.69 14.17
CA ARG A 17 -9.57 -10.25 13.15
C ARG A 17 -9.73 -11.13 11.90
N PRO A 18 -10.86 -11.02 11.19
CA PRO A 18 -11.12 -11.85 10.02
C PRO A 18 -10.13 -11.53 8.90
N ASN A 19 -9.75 -12.53 8.13
CA ASN A 19 -8.99 -12.36 6.88
C ASN A 19 -9.36 -13.45 5.88
N LEU A 20 -9.10 -13.19 4.60
CA LEU A 20 -9.50 -14.05 3.50
C LEU A 20 -8.27 -14.72 2.87
N THR A 21 -8.45 -15.94 2.39
CA THR A 21 -7.53 -16.57 1.44
C THR A 21 -8.05 -16.33 0.03
N VAL A 22 -7.17 -15.87 -0.85
CA VAL A 22 -7.46 -15.69 -2.28
C VAL A 22 -6.43 -16.43 -3.10
N ILE A 23 -6.89 -17.10 -4.16
CA ILE A 23 -6.03 -17.71 -5.18
C ILE A 23 -6.32 -17.06 -6.53
N ALA A 24 -5.29 -16.87 -7.34
CA ALA A 24 -5.42 -16.35 -8.69
C ALA A 24 -4.25 -16.85 -9.55
N ASP A 25 -4.47 -16.96 -10.86
CA ASP A 25 -3.39 -17.30 -11.78
C ASP A 25 -2.42 -16.12 -11.91
N MET A 26 -1.13 -16.38 -11.71
CA MET A 26 -0.07 -15.38 -11.80
C MET A 26 0.17 -14.91 -13.25
N ALA A 27 -0.06 -15.76 -14.26
CA ALA A 27 0.25 -15.43 -15.65
C ALA A 27 -0.52 -14.22 -16.19
N GLY A 28 -1.74 -13.98 -15.68
CA GLY A 28 -2.58 -12.85 -16.05
C GLY A 28 -2.49 -11.64 -15.10
N MET A 29 -1.62 -11.69 -14.09
CA MET A 29 -1.47 -10.56 -13.17
C MET A 29 -0.77 -9.38 -13.83
N GLN A 30 -1.20 -8.17 -13.48
CA GLN A 30 -0.54 -6.97 -13.97
C GLN A 30 0.64 -6.65 -13.05
N PRO A 31 1.87 -6.52 -13.59
CA PRO A 31 3.06 -6.32 -12.77
C PRO A 31 2.97 -5.11 -11.82
N ARG A 32 2.32 -4.01 -12.19
CA ARG A 32 2.19 -2.81 -11.33
C ARG A 32 1.42 -3.02 -10.01
N TYR A 33 0.67 -4.12 -9.87
CA TYR A 33 -0.09 -4.44 -8.66
C TYR A 33 0.49 -5.61 -7.87
N MET A 34 1.70 -6.04 -8.23
CA MET A 34 2.45 -7.08 -7.54
C MET A 34 3.94 -6.75 -7.55
N GLY A 35 4.73 -7.34 -6.66
CA GLY A 35 6.16 -7.08 -6.71
C GLY A 35 6.90 -7.58 -5.49
N GLY A 36 8.18 -7.21 -5.43
CA GLY A 36 9.04 -7.47 -4.30
C GLY A 36 9.34 -6.19 -3.53
N PHE A 37 9.48 -6.33 -2.22
CA PHE A 37 9.99 -5.31 -1.33
C PHE A 37 11.21 -5.88 -0.59
N ALA A 38 12.39 -5.37 -0.89
CA ALA A 38 13.61 -5.83 -0.23
C ALA A 38 13.63 -5.38 1.23
N THR A 39 13.81 -6.33 2.14
CA THR A 39 14.01 -6.08 3.57
C THR A 39 15.34 -6.68 4.03
N SER A 40 15.75 -6.38 5.27
CA SER A 40 16.91 -7.02 5.89
C SER A 40 16.75 -8.53 6.09
N ALA A 41 15.52 -9.05 6.11
CA ALA A 41 15.22 -10.47 6.22
C ALA A 41 15.06 -11.16 4.84
N GLY A 42 15.19 -10.41 3.75
CA GLY A 42 14.98 -10.91 2.38
C GLY A 42 13.80 -10.22 1.66
N PRO A 43 13.45 -10.68 0.46
CA PRO A 43 12.36 -10.10 -0.31
C PRO A 43 10.99 -10.47 0.29
N GLU A 44 10.15 -9.46 0.53
CA GLU A 44 8.73 -9.64 0.81
C GLU A 44 7.91 -9.50 -0.49
N CYS A 45 6.95 -10.40 -0.68
CA CYS A 45 6.03 -10.31 -1.83
C CYS A 45 4.89 -9.36 -1.51
N ILE A 46 4.67 -8.39 -2.38
CA ILE A 46 3.52 -7.49 -2.35
C ILE A 46 2.55 -7.95 -3.42
N THR A 47 1.29 -8.09 -3.04
CA THR A 47 0.18 -8.37 -3.95
C THR A 47 -1.03 -7.54 -3.53
N SER A 48 -1.72 -6.98 -4.51
CA SER A 48 -2.92 -6.17 -4.30
C SER A 48 -4.16 -6.89 -4.79
N LEU A 49 -5.25 -6.76 -4.06
CA LEU A 49 -6.55 -7.35 -4.39
C LEU A 49 -7.54 -6.24 -4.74
N GLY A 50 -8.09 -6.29 -5.95
CA GLY A 50 -9.21 -5.45 -6.37
C GLY A 50 -10.49 -6.26 -6.27
N VAL A 51 -11.41 -5.86 -5.39
CA VAL A 51 -12.63 -6.62 -5.09
C VAL A 51 -13.85 -5.79 -5.41
N ALA A 52 -14.75 -6.34 -6.21
CA ALA A 52 -16.10 -5.79 -6.40
C ALA A 52 -17.03 -6.40 -5.35
N ILE A 53 -17.64 -5.56 -4.51
CA ILE A 53 -18.60 -5.99 -3.50
C ILE A 53 -19.98 -5.52 -3.97
N PRO A 54 -20.91 -6.43 -4.30
CA PRO A 54 -22.26 -6.04 -4.68
C PRO A 54 -23.00 -5.46 -3.47
N VAL A 55 -23.61 -4.30 -3.65
CA VAL A 55 -24.47 -3.65 -2.64
C VAL A 55 -25.91 -3.93 -3.03
N LEU A 56 -26.58 -4.76 -2.22
CA LEU A 56 -27.91 -5.32 -2.45
C LEU A 56 -28.98 -4.65 -1.60
N ASP A 57 -28.60 -4.00 -0.49
CA ASP A 57 -29.52 -3.32 0.42
C ASP A 57 -28.87 -2.13 1.16
N ASP A 58 -29.72 -1.31 1.80
CA ASP A 58 -29.30 -0.12 2.55
C ASP A 58 -28.50 -0.46 3.83
N ARG A 59 -28.60 -1.70 4.35
CA ARG A 59 -27.80 -2.12 5.51
C ARG A 59 -26.33 -2.24 5.11
N GLN A 60 -26.06 -2.76 3.92
CA GLN A 60 -24.70 -2.79 3.36
C GLN A 60 -24.17 -1.38 3.06
N VAL A 61 -25.02 -0.47 2.56
CA VAL A 61 -24.63 0.94 2.38
C VAL A 61 -24.19 1.57 3.70
N ALA A 62 -24.94 1.35 4.79
CA ALA A 62 -24.56 1.86 6.11
C ALA A 62 -23.20 1.32 6.57
N GLY A 63 -22.90 0.04 6.33
CA GLY A 63 -21.61 -0.56 6.68
C GLY A 63 -20.43 -0.09 5.84
N LEU A 64 -20.67 0.44 4.64
CA LEU A 64 -19.62 0.97 3.75
C LEU A 64 -19.32 2.45 3.99
N ARG A 65 -20.12 3.16 4.80
CA ARG A 65 -19.93 4.60 5.12
C ARG A 65 -18.94 4.79 6.27
N ILE A 66 -17.72 4.30 6.09
CA ILE A 66 -16.63 4.43 7.05
C ILE A 66 -15.54 5.31 6.41
N LEU A 67 -15.16 6.38 7.11
CA LEU A 67 -14.06 7.25 6.70
C LEU A 67 -12.73 6.76 7.29
N ASP A 68 -11.61 7.17 6.73
CA ASP A 68 -10.28 6.73 7.16
C ASP A 68 -10.00 7.05 8.66
N GLU A 69 -10.58 8.13 9.19
CA GLU A 69 -10.51 8.55 10.60
C GLU A 69 -11.24 7.60 11.54
N ALA A 70 -12.22 6.86 11.02
CA ALA A 70 -13.00 5.88 11.77
C ALA A 70 -12.44 4.45 11.65
N ILE A 71 -11.34 4.26 10.91
CA ILE A 71 -10.68 2.97 10.76
C ILE A 71 -9.53 2.90 11.78
N PRO A 72 -9.67 2.11 12.86
CA PRO A 72 -8.65 1.99 13.88
C PRO A 72 -7.41 1.25 13.34
N LEU A 73 -6.24 1.76 13.69
CA LEU A 73 -4.94 1.22 13.28
C LEU A 73 -4.06 1.04 14.54
N PRO A 74 -3.88 -0.21 15.03
CA PRO A 74 -3.06 -0.44 16.20
C PRO A 74 -1.58 -0.16 15.91
N VAL A 75 -0.94 0.63 16.77
CA VAL A 75 0.51 0.85 16.74
C VAL A 75 1.16 -0.17 17.65
N ALA A 76 1.91 -1.11 17.07
CA ALA A 76 2.52 -2.21 17.81
C ALA A 76 4.04 -2.23 17.69
N ASP A 77 4.69 -2.76 18.72
CA ASP A 77 6.12 -3.05 18.69
C ASP A 77 6.42 -4.17 17.68
N ILE A 78 7.39 -3.95 16.79
CA ILE A 78 7.68 -4.87 15.68
C ILE A 78 8.19 -6.25 16.16
N ASN A 79 8.90 -6.30 17.29
CA ASN A 79 9.52 -7.53 17.79
C ASN A 79 8.52 -8.36 18.61
N THR A 80 7.77 -7.69 19.48
CA THR A 80 6.86 -8.34 20.45
C THR A 80 5.41 -8.39 19.98
N ARG A 81 5.07 -7.60 18.96
CA ARG A 81 3.68 -7.37 18.48
C ARG A 81 2.73 -6.83 19.55
N ARG A 82 3.26 -6.38 20.69
CA ARG A 82 2.46 -5.75 21.74
C ARG A 82 1.98 -4.40 21.25
N VAL A 83 0.67 -4.18 21.31
CA VAL A 83 0.06 -2.88 21.03
C VAL A 83 0.55 -1.86 22.05
N LEU A 84 1.11 -0.76 21.56
CA LEU A 84 1.69 0.33 22.35
C LEU A 84 0.73 1.51 22.47
N ASP A 85 -0.05 1.76 21.40
CA ASP A 85 -1.03 2.83 21.26
C ASP A 85 -1.96 2.54 20.06
N GLU A 86 -2.88 3.44 19.76
CA GLU A 86 -3.81 3.37 18.63
C GLU A 86 -3.71 4.64 17.78
N ALA A 87 -3.83 4.48 16.47
CA ALA A 87 -3.94 5.54 15.48
C ALA A 87 -5.14 5.24 14.57
N THR A 88 -5.33 6.05 13.53
CA THR A 88 -6.34 5.84 12.49
C THR A 88 -5.68 5.65 11.14
N TYR A 89 -6.42 5.12 10.17
CA TYR A 89 -5.95 5.03 8.80
C TYR A 89 -5.68 6.43 8.20
N ALA A 90 -6.43 7.45 8.63
CA ALA A 90 -6.22 8.84 8.23
C ALA A 90 -4.86 9.40 8.66
N ASP A 91 -4.36 9.06 9.86
CA ASP A 91 -3.05 9.52 10.34
C ASP A 91 -1.89 9.10 9.41
N VAL A 92 -2.05 7.97 8.71
CA VAL A 92 -1.08 7.46 7.75
C VAL A 92 -1.32 8.02 6.35
N TRP A 93 -2.58 8.06 5.91
CA TRP A 93 -2.91 8.25 4.49
C TRP A 93 -3.54 9.57 4.13
N GLN A 94 -4.19 10.32 5.03
CA GLN A 94 -4.76 11.63 4.71
C GLN A 94 -3.71 12.76 4.77
N GLN A 95 -2.66 12.62 3.95
CA GLN A 95 -1.65 13.65 3.76
C GLN A 95 -1.73 14.22 2.35
N PRO A 96 -1.43 15.51 2.16
CA PRO A 96 -1.53 16.17 0.87
C PRO A 96 -0.60 15.53 -0.18
N ASP A 97 0.62 15.20 0.22
CA ASP A 97 1.68 14.73 -0.70
C ASP A 97 1.97 13.24 -0.49
N ARG A 98 1.08 12.37 -0.95
CA ARG A 98 1.22 10.91 -0.75
C ARG A 98 2.30 10.27 -1.60
N GLU A 99 2.68 10.91 -2.70
CA GLU A 99 3.67 10.41 -3.64
C GLU A 99 5.05 10.99 -3.36
N VAL A 100 6.08 10.23 -3.71
CA VAL A 100 7.45 10.74 -3.72
C VAL A 100 7.68 11.52 -4.99
N THR A 101 8.20 12.74 -4.87
CA THR A 101 8.68 13.57 -5.97
C THR A 101 10.20 13.56 -5.95
N TYR A 102 10.81 13.46 -7.14
CA TYR A 102 12.25 13.62 -7.33
C TYR A 102 12.49 14.96 -8.01
N HIS A 103 13.38 15.77 -7.45
CA HIS A 103 13.75 17.10 -7.91
C HIS A 103 15.21 17.05 -8.42
N PRO A 104 15.43 16.82 -9.74
CA PRO A 104 16.77 16.68 -10.31
C PRO A 104 17.67 17.90 -10.05
N GLU A 105 17.09 19.09 -9.93
CA GLU A 105 17.77 20.34 -9.65
C GLU A 105 18.35 20.43 -8.23
N TRP A 106 17.92 19.56 -7.30
CA TRP A 106 18.49 19.44 -5.95
C TRP A 106 19.51 18.29 -5.86
N CYS A 107 19.74 17.57 -6.96
CA CYS A 107 20.62 16.40 -6.99
C CYS A 107 22.08 16.81 -7.23
N GLU A 108 22.92 16.66 -6.21
CA GLU A 108 24.38 16.93 -6.29
C GLU A 108 25.20 15.81 -6.96
N GLU A 109 24.57 14.96 -7.78
CA GLU A 109 25.25 13.92 -8.57
C GLU A 109 26.28 13.07 -7.80
N CYS A 110 25.97 12.67 -6.55
CA CYS A 110 26.90 11.93 -5.70
C CYS A 110 27.48 10.69 -6.42
N SER A 111 28.75 10.37 -6.18
CA SER A 111 29.42 9.22 -6.81
C SER A 111 28.69 7.87 -6.58
N ALA A 112 28.02 7.72 -5.44
CA ALA A 112 27.09 6.63 -5.17
C ALA A 112 25.75 7.18 -4.66
N CYS A 113 24.64 6.78 -5.27
CA CYS A 113 23.31 7.25 -4.90
C CYS A 113 22.69 6.37 -3.81
N ALA A 114 22.80 6.78 -2.54
CA ALA A 114 22.21 6.06 -1.40
C ALA A 114 20.69 5.88 -1.53
N ALA A 115 19.99 6.88 -2.08
CA ALA A 115 18.54 6.82 -2.31
C ALA A 115 18.13 5.73 -3.32
N ALA A 116 18.92 5.54 -4.39
CA ALA A 116 18.69 4.46 -5.35
C ALA A 116 19.04 3.09 -4.74
N THR A 117 20.15 3.01 -4.01
CA THR A 117 20.58 1.77 -3.34
C THR A 117 19.57 1.27 -2.30
N ILE A 118 18.95 2.17 -1.53
CA ILE A 118 18.00 1.77 -0.49
C ILE A 118 16.60 1.49 -1.03
N CYS A 119 16.28 1.86 -2.28
CA CYS A 119 14.94 1.76 -2.83
C CYS A 119 14.47 0.28 -2.83
N PRO A 120 13.53 -0.11 -1.95
CA PRO A 120 13.25 -1.53 -1.69
C PRO A 120 12.53 -2.21 -2.85
N THR A 121 11.87 -1.44 -3.71
CA THR A 121 11.20 -1.93 -4.91
C THR A 121 12.02 -1.71 -6.17
N GLY A 122 13.21 -1.10 -6.09
CA GLY A 122 14.03 -0.72 -7.25
C GLY A 122 13.33 0.25 -8.20
N ALA A 123 12.44 1.10 -7.68
CA ALA A 123 11.63 2.04 -8.45
C ALA A 123 12.34 3.37 -8.75
N PHE A 124 13.52 3.64 -8.18
CA PHE A 124 14.22 4.90 -8.37
C PHE A 124 15.62 4.69 -8.91
N THR A 125 15.95 5.42 -9.98
CA THR A 125 17.33 5.66 -10.41
C THR A 125 17.53 7.16 -10.63
N ARG A 126 18.77 7.64 -10.57
CA ARG A 126 19.07 9.06 -10.82
C ARG A 126 18.76 9.42 -12.27
N GLU A 127 19.02 8.50 -13.19
CA GLU A 127 18.99 8.70 -14.65
C GLU A 127 17.57 8.68 -15.19
N THR A 128 16.72 7.78 -14.69
CA THR A 128 15.34 7.61 -15.18
C THR A 128 14.30 8.19 -14.24
N GLY A 129 14.68 8.64 -13.05
CA GLY A 129 13.76 9.11 -12.02
C GLY A 129 12.96 7.98 -11.37
N ILE A 130 11.71 8.28 -11.00
CA ILE A 130 10.81 7.37 -10.27
C ILE A 130 9.90 6.62 -11.26
N ASP A 131 10.03 5.30 -11.28
CA ASP A 131 9.06 4.39 -11.88
C ASP A 131 7.79 4.32 -11.01
N ARG A 132 6.70 4.93 -11.51
CA ARG A 132 5.42 5.03 -10.80
C ARG A 132 4.67 3.71 -10.69
N ASP A 133 4.93 2.74 -11.58
CA ASP A 133 4.31 1.41 -11.50
C ASP A 133 4.98 0.54 -10.42
N ARG A 134 6.19 0.90 -9.98
CA ARG A 134 6.94 0.18 -8.93
C ARG A 134 7.06 0.93 -7.61
N CYS A 135 6.86 2.24 -7.61
CA CYS A 135 7.01 3.07 -6.42
C CYS A 135 5.80 2.92 -5.48
N LEU A 136 6.03 2.45 -4.26
CA LEU A 136 4.99 2.36 -3.22
C LEU A 136 4.85 3.63 -2.39
N ALA A 137 5.59 4.70 -2.74
CA ALA A 137 5.77 5.89 -1.91
C ALA A 137 6.16 5.54 -0.45
N CYS A 138 7.11 4.60 -0.33
CA CYS A 138 7.52 4.06 0.97
C CYS A 138 8.39 5.00 1.81
N THR A 139 8.80 6.16 1.28
CA THR A 139 9.66 7.20 1.90
C THR A 139 11.11 6.79 2.26
N ALA A 140 11.53 5.54 2.05
CA ALA A 140 12.90 5.09 2.36
C ALA A 140 14.01 5.93 1.68
N CYS A 141 13.80 6.33 0.43
CA CYS A 141 14.76 7.09 -0.35
C CYS A 141 14.98 8.52 0.17
N MET A 142 13.97 9.11 0.81
CA MET A 142 14.04 10.47 1.37
C MET A 142 15.02 10.51 2.54
N ALA A 143 14.87 9.58 3.49
CA ALA A 143 15.77 9.46 4.63
C ALA A 143 17.22 9.15 4.24
N ALA A 144 17.44 8.58 3.06
CA ALA A 144 18.77 8.21 2.57
C ALA A 144 19.46 9.28 1.71
N CYS A 145 18.71 10.23 1.14
CA CYS A 145 19.29 11.26 0.29
C CYS A 145 19.86 12.40 1.15
N PRO A 146 21.19 12.61 1.21
CA PRO A 146 21.78 13.65 2.06
C PRO A 146 21.43 15.08 1.58
N ASN A 147 21.02 15.24 0.33
CA ASN A 147 20.70 16.52 -0.30
C ASN A 147 19.19 16.77 -0.42
N ASN A 148 18.36 15.89 0.16
CA ASN A 148 16.90 15.99 0.13
C ASN A 148 16.29 16.15 -1.28
N ALA A 149 16.92 15.58 -2.32
CA ALA A 149 16.42 15.64 -3.70
C ALA A 149 15.12 14.83 -3.92
N LEU A 150 14.64 14.12 -2.90
CA LEU A 150 13.37 13.42 -2.90
C LEU A 150 12.49 13.93 -1.77
N GLU A 151 11.21 14.15 -2.06
CA GLU A 151 10.26 14.76 -1.14
C GLU A 151 8.92 14.02 -1.18
N ALA A 152 8.26 13.88 -0.03
CA ALA A 152 6.89 13.43 0.11
C ALA A 152 6.35 13.87 1.47
N GLY A 153 5.04 13.77 1.66
CA GLY A 153 4.42 13.77 2.97
C GLY A 153 4.80 12.50 3.72
N GLU A 154 5.77 12.60 4.63
CA GLU A 154 6.20 11.48 5.48
C GLU A 154 5.13 11.14 6.53
N GLY A 155 4.50 12.17 7.11
CA GLY A 155 3.52 11.97 8.17
C GLY A 155 4.13 11.68 9.53
N SER A 156 3.26 11.59 10.52
CA SER A 156 3.67 11.21 11.87
C SER A 156 2.50 10.71 12.68
N LEU A 157 2.79 9.77 13.58
CA LEU A 157 1.85 9.27 14.56
C LEU A 157 2.11 9.92 15.93
N ARG A 158 1.07 10.00 16.76
CA ARG A 158 1.20 10.27 18.20
C ARG A 158 1.22 8.92 18.91
N VAL A 159 2.35 8.58 19.53
CA VAL A 159 2.51 7.32 20.27
C VAL A 159 2.93 7.66 21.70
N ARG A 160 2.08 7.35 22.67
CA ARG A 160 2.25 7.65 24.11
C ARG A 160 2.59 9.12 24.34
N GLY A 161 1.86 10.00 23.64
CA GLY A 161 2.04 11.46 23.70
C GLY A 161 3.21 12.01 22.88
N ARG A 162 4.09 11.17 22.33
CA ARG A 162 5.25 11.59 21.54
C ARG A 162 4.93 11.56 20.05
N ARG A 163 5.45 12.54 19.30
CA ARG A 163 5.40 12.52 17.83
C ARG A 163 6.46 11.54 17.31
N VAL A 164 6.03 10.59 16.49
CA VAL A 164 6.90 9.60 15.84
C VAL A 164 6.73 9.74 14.33
N PRO A 165 7.78 10.09 13.57
CA PRO A 165 7.70 10.20 12.12
C PRO A 165 7.49 8.81 11.48
N ILE A 166 6.75 8.75 10.37
CA ILE A 166 6.63 7.53 9.59
C ILE A 166 7.79 7.51 8.58
N THR A 167 8.78 6.67 8.84
CA THR A 167 10.01 6.59 8.03
C THR A 167 9.96 5.52 6.93
N LEU A 168 8.94 4.65 6.97
CA LEU A 168 8.74 3.59 5.98
C LEU A 168 7.26 3.21 5.87
N ARG A 169 6.74 3.10 4.66
CA ARG A 169 5.42 2.50 4.38
C ARG A 169 5.59 1.25 3.51
N GLN A 170 5.02 0.12 3.95
CA GLN A 170 5.05 -1.14 3.19
C GLN A 170 3.74 -1.40 2.41
N SER A 171 3.00 -0.34 2.10
CA SER A 171 1.81 -0.37 1.25
C SER A 171 1.75 0.91 0.43
N GLY A 172 1.02 0.90 -0.69
CA GLY A 172 0.89 2.05 -1.59
C GLY A 172 -0.58 2.39 -1.84
N ARG A 173 -1.06 3.51 -1.26
CA ARG A 173 -2.47 3.92 -1.40
C ARG A 173 -2.84 4.30 -2.83
N THR A 174 -1.97 5.01 -3.55
CA THR A 174 -2.21 5.39 -4.96
C THR A 174 -2.45 4.16 -5.83
N LEU A 175 -1.56 3.16 -5.75
CA LEU A 175 -1.72 1.92 -6.52
C LEU A 175 -2.98 1.13 -6.13
N ALA A 176 -3.39 1.18 -4.85
CA ALA A 176 -4.64 0.57 -4.42
C ALA A 176 -5.88 1.30 -5.00
N GLU A 177 -5.86 2.64 -5.03
CA GLU A 177 -6.93 3.46 -5.62
C GLU A 177 -7.01 3.29 -7.15
N ASP A 178 -5.87 3.18 -7.82
CA ASP A 178 -5.80 2.85 -9.25
C ASP A 178 -6.38 1.45 -9.52
N LEU A 179 -6.05 0.45 -8.69
CA LEU A 179 -6.64 -0.89 -8.82
C LEU A 179 -8.16 -0.86 -8.65
N CYS A 180 -8.68 -0.05 -7.72
CA CYS A 180 -10.13 0.17 -7.58
C CYS A 180 -10.74 0.79 -8.84
N ARG A 181 -10.04 1.74 -9.48
CA ARG A 181 -10.47 2.36 -10.74
C ARG A 181 -10.50 1.35 -11.89
N ASP A 182 -9.46 0.53 -12.02
CA ASP A 182 -9.40 -0.52 -13.03
C ASP A 182 -10.55 -1.54 -12.88
N VAL A 183 -10.85 -1.94 -11.65
CA VAL A 183 -11.99 -2.83 -11.37
C VAL A 183 -13.30 -2.16 -11.74
N LYS A 184 -13.48 -0.88 -11.38
CA LYS A 184 -14.66 -0.08 -11.74
C LYS A 184 -14.84 -0.01 -13.26
N GLU A 185 -13.79 0.31 -14.00
CA GLU A 185 -13.83 0.38 -15.47
C GLU A 185 -14.20 -0.96 -16.09
N ARG A 186 -13.61 -2.06 -15.60
CA ARG A 186 -14.00 -3.40 -16.05
C ARG A 186 -15.48 -3.70 -15.82
N ILE A 187 -16.07 -3.25 -14.70
CA ILE A 187 -17.49 -3.40 -14.42
C ILE A 187 -18.33 -2.60 -15.43
N LEU A 188 -18.00 -1.31 -15.61
CA LEU A 188 -18.74 -0.42 -16.51
C LEU A 188 -18.68 -0.88 -17.97
N ASP A 189 -17.56 -1.47 -18.39
CA ASP A 189 -17.38 -2.01 -19.74
C ASP A 189 -17.99 -3.41 -19.93
N GLY A 190 -18.60 -4.01 -18.90
CA GLY A 190 -19.13 -5.38 -18.96
C GLY A 190 -18.04 -6.48 -19.04
N ARG A 191 -16.78 -6.15 -18.73
CA ARG A 191 -15.61 -7.05 -18.72
C ARG A 191 -15.32 -7.65 -17.33
N PHE A 192 -16.17 -7.37 -16.35
CA PHE A 192 -16.13 -7.96 -15.02
C PHE A 192 -17.29 -8.93 -14.85
N THR A 193 -17.01 -10.11 -14.32
CA THR A 193 -18.01 -11.14 -14.06
C THR A 193 -17.94 -11.51 -12.59
N PHE A 194 -19.08 -11.45 -11.90
CA PHE A 194 -19.19 -12.02 -10.57
C PHE A 194 -19.18 -13.54 -10.67
N THR A 195 -18.06 -14.14 -10.27
CA THR A 195 -17.88 -15.59 -10.23
C THR A 195 -17.87 -16.04 -8.77
N GLY A 196 -18.97 -16.63 -8.31
CA GLY A 196 -19.13 -17.06 -6.91
C GLY A 196 -20.47 -16.62 -6.34
N GLY A 197 -21.29 -17.59 -5.95
CA GLY A 197 -22.72 -17.42 -5.68
C GLY A 197 -23.48 -18.63 -6.24
N GLY A 198 -23.11 -19.83 -5.79
CA GLY A 198 -23.98 -20.98 -5.95
C GLY A 198 -25.28 -20.69 -5.18
N ARG A 199 -26.41 -21.14 -5.74
CA ARG A 199 -27.69 -21.19 -5.05
C ARG A 199 -27.59 -21.85 -3.69
#